data_AF-A0A7J4FBT0-F1
#
_entry.id   AF-A0A7J4FBT0-F1
#
_cell.length_a   1.000
_cell.length_b   1.000
_cell.length_c   1.000
_cell.angle_alpha   90.00
_cell.angle_beta   90.00
_cell.angle_gamma   90.00
#
_symmetry.space_group_name_H-M   'P 1'
#
loop_
_entity.id
_entity.type
_entity.pdbx_description
1 polymer ?
#
loop_
_entity_poly.entity_id
_entity_poly.type
_entity_poly.pdbx_seq_one_letter_code
_entity_poly.pdbx_strand_id
1 'polypeptide(L)'
;EPFNEEMQVKYEKLKSWITELGMPYCYIHSSGHAYKPSLQRIAEEIDPEHVVPIHCEEPEIFERLIQVRSTIIPVYGRDILC
;
A
#
# COMPACT_ATOMS: atom_id res chain seq x y z
N GLU A 1 -10.26 4.52 2.82
CA GLU A 1 -10.33 4.21 1.38
C GLU A 1 -10.81 2.77 1.20
N PRO A 2 -11.62 2.49 0.16
CA PRO A 2 -12.00 1.12 -0.16
C PRO A 2 -10.80 0.37 -0.75
N PHE A 3 -10.44 -0.78 -0.17
CA PHE A 3 -9.35 -1.64 -0.63
C PHE A 3 -9.85 -3.00 -1.15
N ASN A 4 -11.16 -3.23 -1.13
CA ASN A 4 -11.77 -4.40 -1.72
C ASN A 4 -13.14 -4.05 -2.34
N GLU A 5 -13.67 -4.98 -3.13
CA GLU A 5 -14.93 -4.79 -3.87
C GLU A 5 -16.11 -4.50 -2.94
N GLU A 6 -16.20 -5.19 -1.80
CA GLU A 6 -17.29 -4.98 -0.84
C GLU A 6 -17.28 -3.55 -0.28
N MET A 7 -16.11 -3.04 0.08
CA MET A 7 -15.95 -1.67 0.55
C MET A 7 -16.21 -0.66 -0.55
N GLN A 8 -15.83 -0.95 -1.79
CA GLN A 8 -16.16 -0.08 -2.94
C GLN A 8 -17.68 0.05 -3.08
N VAL A 9 -18.42 -1.07 -3.04
CA VAL A 9 -19.88 -1.06 -3.13
C VAL A 9 -20.51 -0.26 -1.98
N LYS A 10 -20.00 -0.40 -0.75
CA LYS A 10 -20.48 0.38 0.40
C LYS A 10 -20.20 1.87 0.23
N TYR A 11 -19.01 2.22 -0.26
CA TYR A 11 -18.62 3.60 -0.50
C TYR A 11 -19.45 4.26 -1.60
N GLU A 12 -19.72 3.55 -2.69
CA GLU A 12 -20.63 4.04 -3.75
C GLU A 12 -22.05 4.24 -3.21
N LYS A 13 -22.59 3.29 -2.46
CA LYS A 13 -23.91 3.44 -1.82
C LYS A 13 -23.97 4.66 -0.91
N LEU A 14 -22.94 4.89 -0.10
CA LEU A 14 -22.85 6.08 0.76
C LEU A 14 -22.90 7.37 -0.06
N LYS A 15 -22.10 7.47 -1.13
CA LYS A 15 -22.09 8.64 -2.03
C LYS A 15 -23.44 8.86 -2.72
N SER A 16 -24.11 7.79 -3.16
CA SER A 16 -25.46 7.88 -3.72
C SER A 16 -26.43 8.50 -2.71
N TRP A 17 -26.45 8.01 -1.47
CA TRP A 17 -27.35 8.55 -0.44
C TRP A 17 -27.06 10.02 -0.10
N ILE A 18 -25.80 10.40 0.03
CA ILE A 18 -25.40 11.80 0.26
C ILE A 18 -25.93 12.71 -0.86
N THR A 19 -25.85 12.24 -2.11
CA THR A 19 -26.34 12.96 -3.29
C THR A 19 -27.86 13.09 -3.28
N GLU A 20 -28.59 12.00 -3.06
CA GLU A 20 -30.06 11.98 -3.01
C GLU A 20 -30.63 12.87 -1.90
N LEU A 21 -29.92 12.97 -0.77
CA LEU A 21 -30.31 13.83 0.35
C LEU A 21 -29.90 15.30 0.15
N GLY A 22 -29.27 15.66 -0.97
CA GLY A 22 -28.82 17.03 -1.27
C GLY A 22 -27.75 17.55 -0.32
N MET A 23 -26.96 16.65 0.29
CA MET A 23 -25.96 17.03 1.28
C MET A 23 -24.63 17.42 0.60
N PRO A 24 -23.94 18.47 1.07
CA PRO A 24 -22.61 18.79 0.57
C PRO A 24 -21.61 17.69 0.95
N TYR A 25 -20.75 17.30 0.02
CA TYR A 25 -19.73 16.27 0.21
C TYR A 25 -18.34 16.80 -0.12
N CYS A 26 -17.39 16.58 0.79
CA CYS A 26 -15.98 16.84 0.56
C CYS A 26 -15.18 15.62 1.02
N TYR A 27 -14.40 15.03 0.11
CA TYR A 27 -13.52 13.92 0.45
C TYR A 27 -12.20 14.48 1.01
N ILE A 28 -11.97 14.31 2.30
CA ILE A 28 -10.74 14.71 2.99
C ILE A 28 -10.01 13.44 3.42
N HIS A 29 -8.83 13.22 2.87
CA HIS A 29 -8.04 12.03 3.14
C HIS A 29 -6.55 12.34 3.11
N SER A 30 -5.80 11.66 3.98
CA SER A 30 -4.34 11.59 3.97
C SER A 30 -3.96 10.14 4.22
N SER A 31 -3.11 9.57 3.36
CA SER A 31 -2.67 8.19 3.51
C SER A 31 -1.75 8.06 4.73
N GLY A 32 -1.91 6.97 5.48
CA GLY A 32 -1.02 6.64 6.61
C GLY A 32 0.26 5.92 6.20
N HIS A 33 0.43 5.60 4.90
CA HIS A 33 1.54 4.79 4.41
C HIS A 33 2.64 5.65 3.78
N ALA A 34 3.89 5.19 3.90
CA ALA A 34 5.01 5.81 3.22
C ALA A 34 4.88 5.63 1.70
N TYR A 35 4.99 6.73 0.97
CA TYR A 35 4.99 6.72 -0.49
C TYR A 35 6.39 6.37 -1.04
N LYS A 36 6.47 6.01 -2.33
CA LYS A 36 7.67 5.46 -2.98
C LYS A 36 8.99 6.23 -2.67
N PRO A 37 9.11 7.55 -2.89
CA PRO A 37 10.30 8.31 -2.49
C PRO A 37 10.70 8.21 -1.02
N SER A 38 9.73 8.13 -0.09
CA SER A 38 10.05 7.92 1.32
C SER A 38 10.62 6.53 1.57
N LEU A 39 10.04 5.50 0.95
CA LEU A 39 10.55 4.13 1.04
C LEU A 39 11.96 3.99 0.45
N GLN A 40 12.22 4.64 -0.70
CA GLN A 40 13.56 4.67 -1.31
C GLN A 40 14.57 5.31 -0.37
N ARG A 41 14.23 6.47 0.19
CA ARG A 41 15.10 7.17 1.15
C ARG A 41 15.37 6.34 2.41
N ILE A 42 14.36 5.68 2.96
CA ILE A 42 14.52 4.78 4.10
C ILE A 42 15.49 3.64 3.75
N ALA A 43 15.34 3.04 2.56
CA ALA A 43 16.21 1.96 2.12
C ALA A 43 17.66 2.41 1.93
N GLU A 44 17.87 3.62 1.38
CA GLU A 44 19.20 4.23 1.22
C GLU A 44 19.84 4.60 2.57
N GLU A 45 19.06 5.12 3.53
CA GLU A 45 19.55 5.51 4.86
C GLU A 45 19.95 4.28 5.71
N ILE A 46 19.21 3.18 5.58
CA ILE A 46 19.50 1.93 6.30
C ILE A 46 20.61 1.12 5.59
N ASP A 47 20.69 1.18 4.25
CA ASP A 47 21.59 0.39 3.40
C ASP A 47 21.62 -1.12 3.74
N PRO A 48 20.45 -1.80 3.75
CA PRO A 48 20.38 -3.21 4.12
C PRO A 48 20.96 -4.11 3.02
N GLU A 49 21.48 -5.27 3.42
CA GLU A 49 21.90 -6.31 2.48
C GLU A 49 20.71 -6.93 1.74
N HIS A 50 19.61 -7.19 2.46
CA HIS A 50 18.37 -7.74 1.92
C HIS A 50 17.16 -6.95 2.41
N VAL A 51 16.16 -6.77 1.54
CA VAL A 51 14.84 -6.21 1.88
C VAL A 51 13.75 -7.24 1.63
N VAL A 52 12.85 -7.39 2.58
CA VAL A 52 11.68 -8.28 2.49
C VAL A 52 10.41 -7.42 2.50
N PRO A 53 9.75 -7.20 1.35
CA PRO A 53 8.49 -6.47 1.30
C PRO A 53 7.38 -7.30 1.94
N ILE A 54 6.73 -6.75 2.96
CA ILE A 54 5.57 -7.32 3.65
C ILE A 54 4.44 -6.30 3.70
N HIS A 55 3.23 -6.75 4.06
CA HIS A 55 2.05 -5.87 4.14
C HIS A 55 1.75 -5.12 2.83
N CYS A 56 1.94 -5.80 1.71
CA CYS A 56 1.58 -5.37 0.35
C CYS A 56 0.94 -6.55 -0.38
N GLU A 57 0.04 -6.27 -1.33
CA GLU A 57 -0.66 -7.31 -2.10
C GLU A 57 0.24 -7.95 -3.16
N GLU A 58 1.15 -7.17 -3.75
CA GLU A 58 2.05 -7.60 -4.82
C GLU A 58 3.51 -7.28 -4.44
N PRO A 59 4.16 -8.13 -3.62
CA PRO A 59 5.53 -7.90 -3.17
C PRO A 59 6.55 -7.83 -4.31
N GLU A 60 6.27 -8.49 -5.46
CA GLU A 60 7.14 -8.48 -6.64
C GLU A 60 7.26 -7.07 -7.27
N ILE A 61 6.28 -6.21 -7.04
CA ILE A 61 6.32 -4.82 -7.52
C ILE A 61 7.40 -4.04 -6.77
N PHE A 62 7.71 -4.38 -5.51
CA PHE A 62 8.67 -3.64 -4.71
C PHE A 62 10.04 -3.56 -5.37
N GLU A 63 10.54 -4.67 -5.91
CA GLU A 63 11.84 -4.75 -6.61
C GLU A 63 11.90 -3.80 -7.83
N ARG A 64 10.76 -3.56 -8.48
CA ARG A 64 10.67 -2.62 -9.62
C ARG A 64 10.57 -1.16 -9.18
N LEU A 65 10.07 -0.92 -7.97
CA LEU A 65 9.81 0.43 -7.47
C LEU A 65 10.97 0.98 -6.65
N ILE A 66 11.64 0.14 -5.87
CA ILE A 66 12.64 0.57 -4.89
C ILE A 66 13.98 -0.07 -5.25
N GLN A 67 15.00 0.77 -5.41
CA GLN A 67 16.35 0.34 -5.73
C GLN A 67 17.08 -0.04 -4.44
N VAL A 68 17.34 -1.34 -4.29
CA VAL A 68 18.08 -1.95 -3.17
C VAL A 68 19.04 -3.01 -3.69
N ARG A 69 19.96 -3.46 -2.83
CA ARG A 69 20.96 -4.49 -3.19
C ARG A 69 20.31 -5.83 -3.56
N SER A 70 19.37 -6.27 -2.74
CA SER A 70 18.65 -7.53 -2.92
C SER A 70 17.26 -7.44 -2.31
N THR A 71 16.27 -7.96 -3.03
CA THR A 71 14.90 -8.12 -2.54
C THR A 71 14.59 -9.61 -2.43
N ILE A 72 14.02 -10.05 -1.31
CA ILE A 72 13.54 -11.42 -1.11
C ILE A 72 12.02 -11.39 -1.09
N ILE A 73 11.38 -12.03 -2.08
CA ILE A 73 9.92 -12.13 -2.14
C ILE A 73 9.45 -13.21 -1.16
N PRO A 74 8.73 -12.84 -0.08
CA PRO A 74 8.34 -13.80 0.94
C PRO A 74 7.24 -14.74 0.43
N VAL A 75 7.25 -15.98 0.92
CA VAL A 75 6.17 -16.94 0.71
C VAL A 75 5.61 -17.34 2.07
N TYR A 76 4.29 -17.23 2.25
CA TYR A 76 3.65 -17.54 3.53
C TYR A 76 4.02 -18.94 4.04
N GLY A 77 4.46 -19.02 5.28
CA GLY A 77 4.85 -20.27 5.93
C GLY A 77 6.21 -20.84 5.49
N ARG A 78 7.02 -20.10 4.72
CA ARG A 78 8.41 -20.46 4.42
C ARG A 78 9.37 -19.58 5.19
N ASP A 79 10.41 -20.21 5.71
CA ASP A 79 11.53 -19.50 6.33
C ASP A 79 12.34 -18.74 5.29
N ILE A 80 12.86 -17.58 5.69
CA ILE A 80 13.83 -16.82 4.92
C ILE A 80 15.21 -17.19 5.46
N LEU A 81 16.03 -17.79 4.60
CA LEU A 81 17.43 -18.08 4.90
C LEU A 81 18.27 -17.01 4.19
N CYS A 82 18.84 -16.11 4.99
CA CYS A 82 19.75 -15.05 4.57
C CYS A 82 21.18 -15.39 5.03
#